data_AF-A0A948E3B2-F1
#
_entry.id   AF-A0A948E3B2-F1
#
_cell.length_a   1.000
_cell.length_b   1.000
_cell.length_c   1.000
_cell.angle_alpha   90.00
_cell.angle_beta   90.00
_cell.angle_gamma   90.00
#
_symmetry.space_group_name_H-M   'P 1'
#
loop_
_entity.id
_entity.type
_entity.pdbx_description
1 polymer ?
#
loop_
_entity_poly.entity_id
_entity_poly.type
_entity_poly.pdbx_seq_one_letter_code
_entity_poly.pdbx_strand_id
1 'polypeptide(L)'
;MQFVSEYSRLVLTDIMRKAGVPSILITSTARTPADQARIMYENIERYGVEHQKLLYSKYGDQVIDEYSKYKSKKHHKQFIISMMQAKIIALDPTKISNHVADPMKLNVIDIAPSSIDPSLRSPFVAAVQGEKRVAKYLGPPKDPAYHLEIPQPEKL
;
A
#
# COMPACT_ATOMS: atom_id res chain seq x y z
N MET A 1 -10.74 -3.39 5.64
CA MET A 1 -11.76 -3.29 4.56
C MET A 1 -11.09 -3.68 3.26
N GLN A 2 -11.73 -4.46 2.39
CA GLN A 2 -11.25 -4.63 1.01
C GLN A 2 -12.16 -3.77 0.14
N PHE A 3 -11.63 -2.68 -0.42
CA PHE A 3 -12.42 -1.78 -1.25
C PHE A 3 -11.67 -1.45 -2.53
N VAL A 4 -12.26 -1.82 -3.66
CA VAL A 4 -11.88 -1.36 -4.99
C VAL A 4 -13.16 -0.87 -5.64
N SER A 5 -13.20 0.39 -6.05
CA SER A 5 -14.36 0.96 -6.71
C SER A 5 -14.58 0.33 -8.09
N GLU A 6 -15.81 0.39 -8.60
CA GLU A 6 -16.11 -0.06 -9.96
C GLU A 6 -15.28 0.70 -11.01
N TYR A 7 -15.05 1.99 -10.80
CA TYR A 7 -14.17 2.78 -11.66
C TYR A 7 -12.74 2.21 -11.70
N SER A 8 -12.15 1.93 -10.55
CA SER A 8 -10.81 1.33 -10.47
C SER A 8 -10.78 -0.08 -11.06
N ARG A 9 -11.83 -0.88 -10.90
CA ARG A 9 -11.95 -2.21 -11.55
C ARG A 9 -11.94 -2.09 -13.07
N LEU A 10 -12.64 -1.10 -13.64
CA LEU A 10 -12.63 -0.83 -15.08
C LEU A 10 -11.22 -0.42 -15.56
N VAL A 11 -10.57 0.51 -14.86
CA VAL A 11 -9.20 0.93 -15.15
C VAL A 11 -8.25 -0.26 -15.16
N LEU A 12 -8.28 -1.10 -14.12
CA LEU A 12 -7.45 -2.30 -14.03
C LEU A 12 -7.76 -3.30 -15.15
N THR A 13 -9.03 -3.49 -15.49
CA THR A 13 -9.45 -4.39 -16.58
C THR A 13 -8.92 -3.91 -17.93
N ASP A 14 -8.94 -2.61 -18.20
CA ASP A 14 -8.40 -2.04 -19.44
C ASP A 14 -6.88 -2.21 -19.52
N ILE A 15 -6.17 -1.97 -18.41
CA ILE A 15 -4.72 -2.20 -18.30
C ILE A 15 -4.40 -3.67 -18.59
N MET A 16 -5.10 -4.59 -17.92
CA MET A 16 -4.94 -6.03 -18.09
C MET A 16 -5.17 -6.44 -19.55
N ARG A 17 -6.25 -5.98 -20.17
CA ARG A 17 -6.56 -6.26 -21.58
C ARG A 17 -5.46 -5.76 -22.51
N LYS A 18 -4.97 -4.55 -22.30
CA LYS A 18 -3.88 -3.95 -23.10
C LYS A 18 -2.57 -4.72 -22.97
N ALA A 19 -2.29 -5.27 -21.79
CA ALA A 19 -1.09 -6.04 -21.50
C ALA A 19 -1.20 -7.54 -21.82
N GLY A 20 -2.39 -8.03 -22.19
CA GLY A 20 -2.66 -9.46 -22.36
C GLY A 20 -2.63 -10.26 -21.05
N VAL A 21 -2.77 -9.59 -19.90
CA VAL A 21 -2.75 -10.24 -18.57
C VAL A 21 -4.14 -10.77 -18.24
N PRO A 22 -4.32 -12.09 -18.03
CA PRO A 22 -5.66 -12.67 -17.81
C PRO A 22 -6.19 -12.45 -16.39
N SER A 23 -5.30 -12.38 -15.40
CA SER A 23 -5.66 -12.22 -14.00
C SER A 23 -4.53 -11.53 -13.21
N ILE A 24 -4.91 -10.89 -12.11
CA ILE A 24 -4.01 -10.26 -11.15
C ILE A 24 -4.48 -10.59 -9.74
N LEU A 25 -3.56 -10.62 -8.77
CA LEU A 25 -3.87 -10.71 -7.35
C LEU A 25 -3.66 -9.36 -6.67
N ILE A 26 -4.75 -8.75 -6.21
CA ILE A 26 -4.70 -7.55 -5.36
C ILE A 26 -4.42 -8.00 -3.92
N THR A 27 -3.30 -7.56 -3.36
CA THR A 27 -2.86 -7.93 -2.00
C THR A 27 -3.18 -6.86 -0.97
N SER A 28 -3.39 -5.61 -1.39
CA SER A 28 -3.76 -4.52 -0.50
C SER A 28 -4.66 -3.50 -1.19
N THR A 29 -5.55 -2.90 -0.41
CA THR A 29 -6.44 -1.81 -0.83
C THR A 29 -6.52 -0.76 0.29
N ALA A 30 -7.65 -0.07 0.45
CA ALA A 30 -7.88 0.88 1.53
C ALA A 30 -7.72 0.24 2.92
N ARG A 31 -7.06 0.96 3.83
CA ARG A 31 -6.73 0.54 5.19
C ARG A 31 -7.29 1.53 6.19
N THR A 32 -7.67 1.04 7.36
CA THR A 32 -7.83 1.90 8.54
C THR A 32 -6.46 2.23 9.15
N PRO A 33 -6.34 3.27 10.01
CA PRO A 33 -5.11 3.48 10.78
C PRO A 33 -4.69 2.25 11.61
N ALA A 34 -5.66 1.51 12.14
CA ALA A 34 -5.43 0.26 12.86
C ALA A 34 -4.83 -0.83 11.96
N ASP A 35 -5.38 -1.00 10.76
CA ASP A 35 -4.83 -1.93 9.76
C ASP A 35 -3.40 -1.54 9.37
N GLN A 36 -3.14 -0.26 9.15
CA GLN A 36 -1.81 0.25 8.82
C GLN A 36 -0.81 -0.04 9.94
N ALA A 37 -1.18 0.21 11.21
CA ALA A 37 -0.33 -0.11 12.36
C ALA A 37 0.01 -1.60 12.44
N ARG A 38 -1.01 -2.47 12.27
CA ARG A 38 -0.84 -3.92 12.29
C ARG A 38 0.10 -4.40 11.18
N ILE A 39 -0.07 -3.90 9.95
CA ILE A 39 0.78 -4.26 8.80
C ILE A 39 2.22 -3.78 9.03
N MET A 40 2.41 -2.56 9.51
CA MET A 40 3.74 -2.06 9.86
C MET A 40 4.40 -2.95 10.91
N TYR A 41 3.68 -3.31 11.99
CA TYR A 41 4.19 -4.23 13.01
C TYR A 41 4.64 -5.56 12.39
N GLU A 42 3.78 -6.20 11.59
CA GLU A 42 4.07 -7.50 10.97
C GLU A 42 5.27 -7.43 10.01
N ASN A 43 5.38 -6.35 9.22
CA ASN A 43 6.51 -6.15 8.33
C ASN A 43 7.81 -5.91 9.11
N ILE A 44 7.77 -5.19 10.24
CA ILE A 44 8.95 -5.00 11.10
C ILE A 44 9.38 -6.34 11.70
N GLU A 45 8.45 -7.16 12.20
CA GLU A 45 8.79 -8.49 12.75
C GLU A 45 9.40 -9.41 11.67
N ARG A 46 8.95 -9.28 10.42
CA ARG A 46 9.39 -10.14 9.31
C ARG A 46 10.72 -9.71 8.70
N TYR A 47 10.94 -8.40 8.55
CA TYR A 47 12.05 -7.86 7.76
C TYR A 47 13.05 -7.02 8.58
N GLY A 48 12.68 -6.66 9.81
CA GLY A 48 13.50 -5.85 10.70
C GLY A 48 13.27 -4.35 10.57
N VAL A 49 13.68 -3.61 11.60
CA VAL A 49 13.51 -2.15 11.73
C VAL A 49 14.21 -1.40 10.60
N GLU A 50 15.50 -1.68 10.38
CA GLU A 50 16.31 -1.00 9.36
C GLU A 50 15.71 -1.14 7.96
N HIS A 51 15.27 -2.35 7.61
CA HIS A 51 14.61 -2.58 6.32
C HIS A 51 13.34 -1.74 6.16
N GLN A 52 12.53 -1.61 7.22
CA GLN A 52 11.30 -0.83 7.14
C GLN A 52 11.57 0.68 7.08
N LYS A 53 12.62 1.18 7.75
CA LYS A 53 13.03 2.60 7.67
C LYS A 53 13.52 3.01 6.27
N LEU A 54 13.97 2.06 5.44
CA LEU A 54 14.30 2.33 4.03
C LEU A 54 13.06 2.50 3.15
N LEU A 55 11.93 1.89 3.52
CA LEU A 55 10.67 1.97 2.78
C LEU A 55 9.83 3.18 3.19
N TYR A 56 9.81 3.46 4.49
CA TYR A 56 9.09 4.59 5.04
C TYR A 56 9.96 5.85 5.02
N SER A 57 9.30 7.01 5.03
CA SER A 57 9.98 8.30 5.19
C SER A 57 9.91 8.76 6.65
N LYS A 58 10.40 9.97 6.93
CA LYS A 58 10.46 10.60 8.25
C LYS A 58 9.23 10.43 9.15
N TYR A 59 8.02 10.34 8.59
CA TYR A 59 6.79 10.16 9.37
C TYR A 59 6.54 8.70 9.73
N GLY A 60 6.79 7.77 8.80
CA GLY A 60 6.70 6.34 9.09
C GLY A 60 7.80 5.88 10.04
N ASP A 61 9.00 6.47 9.97
CA ASP A 61 10.09 6.21 10.91
C ASP A 61 9.68 6.48 12.37
N GLN A 62 8.93 7.56 12.61
CA GLN A 62 8.42 7.87 13.94
C GLN A 62 7.44 6.83 14.48
N VAL A 63 6.71 6.14 13.59
CA VAL A 63 5.83 5.02 13.97
C VAL A 63 6.67 3.77 14.28
N ILE A 64 7.71 3.51 13.49
CA ILE A 64 8.68 2.43 13.72
C ILE A 64 9.45 2.65 15.04
N ASP A 65 9.70 3.89 15.42
CA ASP A 65 10.36 4.23 16.69
C ASP A 65 9.47 3.90 17.89
N GLU A 66 8.14 4.09 17.80
CA GLU A 66 7.22 3.62 18.86
C GLU A 66 7.25 2.09 18.98
N TYR A 67 7.31 1.36 17.86
CA TYR A 67 7.54 -0.09 17.90
C TYR A 67 8.81 -0.42 18.70
N SER A 68 9.94 0.18 18.33
CA SER A 68 11.25 -0.11 18.95
C SER A 68 11.28 0.22 20.44
N LYS A 69 10.70 1.36 20.81
CA LYS A 69 10.57 1.84 22.20
C LYS A 69 9.77 0.88 23.07
N TYR A 70 8.64 0.36 22.59
CA TYR A 70 7.81 -0.52 23.41
C TYR A 70 8.23 -1.99 23.34
N LYS A 71 8.85 -2.43 22.23
CA LYS A 71 9.45 -3.76 22.11
C LYS A 71 10.62 -3.93 23.08
N SER A 72 11.50 -2.93 23.21
CA SER A 72 12.64 -2.99 24.15
C SER A 72 12.20 -3.10 25.63
N LYS A 73 11.02 -2.57 25.94
CA LYS A 73 10.36 -2.68 27.25
C LYS A 73 9.55 -3.97 27.42
N LYS A 74 9.60 -4.90 26.45
CA LYS A 74 8.90 -6.20 26.47
C LYS A 74 7.36 -6.06 26.60
N HIS A 75 6.78 -4.98 26.09
CA HIS A 75 5.32 -4.91 26.00
C HIS A 75 4.78 -5.96 25.01
N HIS A 76 3.54 -6.40 25.25
CA HIS A 76 2.89 -7.38 24.39
C HIS A 76 2.44 -6.75 23.06
N LYS A 77 2.31 -7.59 22.01
CA LYS A 77 2.01 -7.20 20.62
C LYS A 77 0.86 -6.18 20.50
N GLN A 78 -0.29 -6.46 21.14
CA GLN A 78 -1.47 -5.61 20.98
C GLN A 78 -1.26 -4.18 21.49
N PHE A 79 -0.53 -4.02 22.60
CA PHE A 79 -0.16 -2.71 23.13
C PHE A 79 0.80 -1.97 22.19
N ILE A 80 1.76 -2.66 21.60
CA ILE A 80 2.68 -2.02 20.64
C ILE A 80 1.90 -1.51 19.42
N ILE A 81 1.00 -2.34 18.86
CA ILE A 81 0.17 -1.96 17.72
C ILE A 81 -0.73 -0.76 18.06
N SER A 82 -1.33 -0.71 19.26
CA SER A 82 -2.17 0.43 19.65
C SER A 82 -1.37 1.73 19.79
N MET A 83 -0.13 1.66 20.28
CA MET A 83 0.76 2.83 20.34
C MET A 83 1.21 3.29 18.95
N MET A 84 1.51 2.34 18.05
CA MET A 84 1.79 2.66 16.64
C MET A 84 0.58 3.32 15.96
N GLN A 85 -0.63 2.78 16.18
CA GLN A 85 -1.86 3.36 15.66
C GLN A 85 -2.08 4.79 16.18
N ALA A 86 -1.90 5.02 17.49
CA ALA A 86 -2.03 6.34 18.08
C ALA A 86 -1.05 7.34 17.44
N LYS A 87 0.18 6.91 17.15
CA LYS A 87 1.17 7.72 16.43
C LYS A 87 0.74 8.03 15.00
N ILE A 88 0.23 7.04 14.26
CA ILE A 88 -0.28 7.22 12.89
C ILE A 88 -1.39 8.28 12.86
N ILE A 89 -2.34 8.20 13.80
CA ILE A 89 -3.43 9.17 13.91
C ILE A 89 -2.88 10.57 14.22
N ALA A 90 -1.96 10.67 15.18
CA ALA A 90 -1.39 11.95 15.59
C ALA A 90 -0.56 12.65 14.50
N LEU A 91 0.08 11.89 13.61
CA LEU A 91 0.94 12.42 12.54
C LEU A 91 0.18 12.80 11.26
N ASP A 92 -1.12 12.55 11.20
CA ASP A 92 -1.93 12.42 9.97
C ASP A 92 -1.63 11.10 9.23
N PRO A 93 -2.60 10.15 9.19
CA PRO A 93 -2.39 8.85 8.55
C PRO A 93 -1.95 8.92 7.08
N THR A 94 -2.38 9.95 6.35
CA THR A 94 -2.06 10.11 4.92
C THR A 94 -0.57 10.41 4.70
N LYS A 95 0.13 10.93 5.70
CA LYS A 95 1.59 11.13 5.64
C LYS A 95 2.39 9.84 5.84
N ILE A 96 1.74 8.79 6.35
CA ILE A 96 2.35 7.48 6.58
C ILE A 96 2.13 6.57 5.38
N SER A 97 0.90 6.54 4.86
CA SER A 97 0.52 5.70 3.73
C SER A 97 -0.75 6.21 3.06
N ASN A 98 -0.72 6.30 1.73
CA ASN A 98 -1.90 6.65 0.95
C ASN A 98 -2.99 5.57 1.00
N HIS A 99 -2.69 4.33 1.44
CA HIS A 99 -3.74 3.34 1.69
C HIS A 99 -4.74 3.77 2.77
N VAL A 100 -4.40 4.73 3.62
CA VAL A 100 -5.30 5.26 4.65
C VAL A 100 -6.08 6.49 4.15
N ALA A 101 -5.88 6.91 2.89
CA ALA A 101 -6.65 7.98 2.27
C ALA A 101 -8.13 7.58 2.11
N ASP A 102 -8.98 8.58 1.90
CA ASP A 102 -10.40 8.37 1.61
C ASP A 102 -10.56 7.56 0.31
N PRO A 103 -11.07 6.31 0.37
CA PRO A 103 -11.20 5.47 -0.81
C PRO A 103 -12.22 5.99 -1.82
N MET A 104 -13.09 6.93 -1.44
CA MET A 104 -14.00 7.60 -2.36
C MET A 104 -13.31 8.69 -3.20
N LYS A 105 -12.09 9.09 -2.83
CA LYS A 105 -11.29 10.10 -3.55
C LYS A 105 -10.05 9.49 -4.20
N LEU A 106 -9.45 8.49 -3.56
CA LEU A 106 -8.25 7.83 -4.06
C LEU A 106 -8.30 6.33 -3.74
N ASN A 107 -8.32 5.48 -4.77
CA ASN A 107 -8.07 4.06 -4.58
C ASN A 107 -6.58 3.79 -4.69
N VAL A 108 -6.03 3.22 -3.63
CA VAL A 108 -4.64 2.76 -3.59
C VAL A 108 -4.64 1.24 -3.56
N ILE A 109 -3.96 0.63 -4.53
CA ILE A 109 -4.05 -0.79 -4.83
C ILE A 109 -2.65 -1.35 -4.99
N ASP A 110 -2.34 -2.39 -4.20
CA ASP A 110 -1.12 -3.18 -4.39
C ASP A 110 -1.46 -4.47 -5.10
N ILE A 111 -0.77 -4.73 -6.20
CA ILE A 111 -0.87 -5.97 -6.97
C ILE A 111 0.42 -6.77 -6.77
N ALA A 112 0.30 -8.07 -6.52
CA ALA A 112 1.46 -8.96 -6.40
C ALA A 112 2.12 -9.16 -7.77
N PRO A 113 3.39 -8.75 -7.99
CA PRO A 113 4.08 -9.01 -9.26
C PRO A 113 4.17 -10.51 -9.59
N SER A 114 4.22 -11.35 -8.56
CA SER A 114 4.26 -12.80 -8.68
C SER A 114 2.98 -13.43 -9.25
N SER A 115 1.83 -12.72 -9.22
CA SER A 115 0.59 -13.23 -9.83
C SER A 115 0.54 -13.01 -11.34
N ILE A 116 1.49 -12.26 -11.91
CA ILE A 116 1.58 -12.00 -13.35
C ILE A 116 2.70 -12.85 -13.92
N ASP A 117 2.40 -13.53 -15.04
CA ASP A 117 3.37 -14.28 -15.82
C ASP A 117 4.61 -13.41 -16.08
N PRO A 118 5.83 -13.91 -15.82
CA PRO A 118 7.06 -13.13 -16.02
C PRO A 118 7.17 -12.46 -17.39
N SER A 119 6.70 -13.12 -18.45
CA SER A 119 6.71 -12.59 -19.83
C SER A 119 5.77 -11.40 -20.03
N LEU A 120 4.73 -11.28 -19.21
CA LEU A 120 3.71 -10.24 -19.29
C LEU A 120 3.93 -9.07 -18.32
N ARG A 121 4.91 -9.17 -17.41
CA ARG A 121 5.21 -8.10 -16.44
C ARG A 121 5.63 -6.80 -17.11
N SER A 122 6.53 -6.84 -18.09
CA SER A 122 6.97 -5.64 -18.81
C SER A 122 5.82 -5.00 -19.61
N PRO A 123 5.02 -5.76 -20.39
CA PRO A 123 3.78 -5.24 -21.00
C PRO A 123 2.80 -4.64 -19.98
N PHE A 124 2.62 -5.28 -18.83
CA PHE A 124 1.73 -4.78 -17.77
C PHE A 124 2.21 -3.43 -17.23
N VAL A 125 3.49 -3.31 -16.88
CA VAL A 125 4.06 -2.05 -16.40
C VAL A 125 3.95 -0.95 -17.46
N ALA A 126 4.22 -1.25 -18.72
CA ALA A 126 4.05 -0.29 -19.81
C ALA A 126 2.58 0.15 -19.97
N ALA A 127 1.62 -0.77 -19.80
CA ALA A 127 0.20 -0.45 -19.83
C ALA A 127 -0.21 0.44 -18.65
N VAL A 128 0.27 0.16 -17.43
CA VAL A 128 0.02 0.99 -16.23
C VAL A 128 0.61 2.39 -16.41
N GLN A 129 1.87 2.51 -16.82
CA GLN A 129 2.54 3.80 -17.00
C GLN A 129 1.94 4.65 -18.13
N GLY A 130 1.33 4.00 -19.13
CA GLY A 130 0.62 4.67 -20.21
C GLY A 130 -0.86 4.97 -19.92
N GLU A 131 -1.38 4.57 -18.77
CA GLU A 131 -2.79 4.77 -18.39
C GLU A 131 -2.95 6.11 -17.66
N LYS A 132 -3.60 7.07 -18.32
CA LYS A 132 -3.79 8.44 -17.79
C LYS A 132 -4.68 8.50 -16.54
N ARG A 133 -5.48 7.47 -16.30
CA ARG A 133 -6.34 7.34 -15.11
C ARG A 133 -5.57 6.90 -13.86
N VAL A 134 -4.33 6.43 -14.01
CA VAL A 134 -3.41 6.11 -12.90
C VAL A 134 -2.55 7.34 -12.61
N ALA A 135 -2.73 7.95 -11.44
CA ALA A 135 -1.96 9.14 -11.07
C ALA A 135 -0.53 8.81 -10.61
N LYS A 136 -0.34 7.62 -10.04
CA LYS A 136 0.97 7.18 -9.55
C LYS A 136 1.13 5.69 -9.66
N TYR A 137 2.34 5.29 -10.02
CA TYR A 137 2.80 3.92 -10.01
C TYR A 137 4.15 3.83 -9.28
N LEU A 138 4.27 2.87 -8.38
CA LEU A 138 5.54 2.43 -7.79
C LEU A 138 5.67 0.91 -7.99
N GLY A 139 6.87 0.44 -8.26
CA GLY A 139 7.12 -0.97 -8.52
C GLY A 139 8.55 -1.41 -8.18
N PRO A 140 8.87 -2.71 -8.32
CA PRO A 140 10.18 -3.24 -7.99
C PRO A 140 11.30 -2.58 -8.79
N PRO A 141 12.49 -2.37 -8.20
CA PRO A 141 12.87 -2.77 -6.83
C PRO A 141 12.45 -1.76 -5.74
N LYS A 142 11.92 -0.59 -6.10
CA LYS A 142 11.60 0.47 -5.13
C LYS A 142 10.43 0.10 -4.22
N ASP A 143 9.43 -0.58 -4.78
CA ASP A 143 8.30 -1.12 -4.05
C ASP A 143 8.20 -2.63 -4.36
N PRO A 144 8.05 -3.52 -3.37
CA PRO A 144 7.91 -4.95 -3.65
C PRO A 144 6.61 -5.32 -4.37
N ALA A 145 5.58 -4.46 -4.31
CA ALA A 145 4.33 -4.60 -5.03
C ALA A 145 4.31 -3.74 -6.30
N TYR A 146 3.30 -3.95 -7.14
CA TYR A 146 2.86 -2.92 -8.08
C TYR A 146 1.82 -2.05 -7.37
N HIS A 147 2.27 -0.92 -6.82
CA HIS A 147 1.45 0.06 -6.12
C HIS A 147 0.88 1.05 -7.12
N LEU A 148 -0.45 1.13 -7.20
CA LEU A 148 -1.18 2.04 -8.09
C LEU A 148 -2.07 2.98 -7.26
N GLU A 149 -2.05 4.25 -7.62
CA GLU A 149 -2.97 5.27 -7.07
C GLU A 149 -3.91 5.75 -8.18
N ILE A 150 -5.20 5.50 -8.03
CA ILE A 150 -6.25 5.81 -8.99
C ILE A 150 -7.20 6.84 -8.36
N PRO A 151 -7.12 8.12 -8.77
CA PRO A 151 -8.08 9.14 -8.35
C PRO A 151 -9.49 8.73 -8.77
N GLN A 152 -10.46 8.96 -7.88
CA GLN A 152 -11.85 8.62 -8.14
C GLN A 152 -12.56 9.82 -8.76
N PRO A 153 -13.40 9.61 -9.79
CA PRO A 153 -14.19 10.68 -10.35
C PRO A 153 -15.13 11.25 -9.27
N GLU A 154 -15.35 12.56 -9.29
CA GLU A 154 -16.39 13.16 -8.47
C GLU A 154 -17.73 12.50 -8.83
N LYS A 155 -18.53 12.19 -7.80
CA LYS A 155 -19.91 11.77 -8.05
C LYS A 155 -20.63 12.99 -8.65
N LEU A 156 -21.04 12.87 -9.91
CA LEU A 156 -22.01 13.77 -10.53
C LEU A 156 -23.32 13.76 -9.74
#